data_AF-A0AAU1LIY0-F1
#
_entry.id   AF-A0AAU1LIY0-F1
#
_cell.length_a   1.000
_cell.length_b   1.000
_cell.length_c   1.000
_cell.angle_alpha   90.00
_cell.angle_beta   90.00
_cell.angle_gamma   90.00
#
_symmetry.space_group_name_H-M   'P 1'
#
loop_
_entity.id
_entity.type
_entity.pdbx_description
1 polymer ?
#
loop_
_entity_poly.entity_id
_entity_poly.type
_entity_poly.pdbx_seq_one_letter_code
_entity_poly.pdbx_strand_id
1 'polypeptide(L)'
;MPIRGPGRTKSIRHWAAHLGGRLLAAASSGQVNHILLGHLVLAFAQRLHATIDFDGVLGYTPDDRAEEAADLARARALVATLPGTVREVSYDTGGGDRWIRHVGDLQFLRAWLQHPDFRLVK
;
A
#
# COMPACT_ATOMS: atom_id res chain seq x y z
N MET A 1 43.72 3.24 6.68
CA MET A 1 42.42 3.95 6.62
C MET A 1 41.35 2.99 6.12
N PRO A 2 40.31 2.74 6.93
CA PRO A 2 38.97 2.59 6.37
C PRO A 2 37.93 3.36 7.23
N ILE A 3 37.04 4.12 6.59
CA ILE A 3 35.89 4.74 7.27
C ILE A 3 34.64 3.99 6.82
N ARG A 4 34.05 3.25 7.77
CA ARG A 4 32.71 2.65 7.69
C ARG A 4 31.68 3.76 7.49
N GLY A 5 30.86 3.66 6.44
CA GLY A 5 29.65 4.46 6.30
C GLY A 5 28.56 3.98 7.29
N PRO A 6 27.82 4.88 7.94
CA PRO A 6 26.82 4.50 8.93
C PRO A 6 25.57 3.93 8.26
N GLY A 7 25.11 2.78 8.80
CA GLY A 7 23.82 2.19 8.46
C GLY A 7 22.68 3.16 8.77
N ARG A 8 21.82 3.39 7.78
CA ARG A 8 20.60 4.19 7.95
C ARG A 8 19.47 3.30 8.44
N THR A 9 19.40 3.12 9.75
CA THR A 9 18.19 2.71 10.45
C THR A 9 17.18 3.86 10.33
N LYS A 10 16.18 3.75 9.45
CA LYS A 10 15.09 4.74 9.37
C LYS A 10 14.12 4.47 10.54
N SER A 11 14.39 5.11 11.68
CA SER A 11 13.42 5.31 12.74
C SER A 11 12.93 6.76 12.68
N ILE A 12 11.67 6.97 12.33
CA ILE A 12 10.91 8.18 12.71
C ILE A 12 9.51 7.74 13.13
N ARG A 13 9.20 7.96 14.41
CA ARG A 13 7.85 7.83 15.01
C ARG A 13 7.19 9.20 15.11
N HIS A 14 5.85 9.14 15.14
CA HIS A 14 4.83 10.05 15.69
C HIS A 14 4.05 10.96 14.73
N TRP A 15 2.79 10.58 14.54
CA TRP A 15 1.61 11.39 14.90
C TRP A 15 0.62 10.48 15.63
N ALA A 16 0.09 10.94 16.77
CA ALA A 16 -0.95 10.26 17.53
C ALA A 16 -2.30 10.94 17.25
N ALA A 17 -3.20 10.23 16.57
CA ALA A 17 -4.62 10.24 16.89
C ALA A 17 -4.92 8.83 17.41
N HIS A 18 -5.67 8.71 18.51
CA HIS A 18 -5.90 7.48 19.26
C HIS A 18 -6.67 6.45 18.40
N LEU A 19 -5.96 5.69 17.55
CA LEU A 19 -6.49 4.59 16.75
C LEU A 19 -5.43 3.49 16.79
N GLY A 20 -5.74 2.36 17.41
CA GLY A 20 -4.85 1.20 17.53
C GLY A 20 -4.59 0.53 16.18
N GLY A 21 -3.88 1.20 15.28
CA GLY A 21 -3.51 0.71 13.96
C GLY A 21 -2.68 -0.56 14.09
N ARG A 22 -3.06 -1.60 13.35
CA ARG A 22 -2.33 -2.87 13.28
C ARG A 22 -1.66 -2.96 11.92
N LEU A 23 -0.35 -3.19 11.91
CA LEU A 23 0.40 -3.44 10.70
C LEU A 23 0.43 -4.94 10.40
N LEU A 24 0.05 -5.31 9.19
CA LEU A 24 0.19 -6.66 8.65
C LEU A 24 1.16 -6.57 7.48
N ALA A 25 2.27 -7.31 7.55
CA ALA A 25 3.29 -7.32 6.52
C ALA A 25 3.77 -8.75 6.27
N ALA A 26 4.12 -9.06 5.02
CA ALA A 26 4.81 -10.29 4.66
C ALA A 26 6.29 -9.96 4.44
N ALA A 27 7.19 -10.66 5.14
CA ALA A 27 8.64 -10.51 4.97
C ALA A 27 9.17 -11.16 3.67
N SER A 28 8.28 -11.54 2.76
CA SER A 28 8.55 -12.21 1.51
C SER A 28 7.64 -11.65 0.41
N SER A 29 8.19 -11.55 -0.79
CA SER A 29 7.47 -11.09 -1.99
C SER A 29 7.01 -12.29 -2.82
N GLY A 30 5.93 -12.14 -3.59
CA GLY A 30 5.46 -13.15 -4.55
C GLY A 30 3.96 -13.33 -4.51
N GLN A 31 3.38 -13.80 -5.62
CA GLN A 31 1.93 -13.87 -5.81
C GLN A 31 1.21 -14.63 -4.68
N VAL A 32 1.71 -15.80 -4.29
CA VAL A 32 1.16 -16.60 -3.18
C VAL A 32 1.21 -15.83 -1.86
N ASN A 33 2.33 -15.16 -1.57
CA ASN A 33 2.50 -14.39 -0.33
C ASN A 33 1.54 -13.19 -0.29
N HIS A 34 1.37 -12.50 -1.41
CA HIS A 34 0.39 -11.42 -1.53
C HIS A 34 -1.03 -11.94 -1.30
N ILE A 35 -1.41 -13.08 -1.90
CA ILE A 35 -2.75 -13.66 -1.77
C ILE A 35 -3.04 -14.03 -0.31
N LEU A 36 -2.12 -14.75 0.34
CA LEU A 36 -2.25 -15.13 1.74
C LEU A 36 -2.35 -13.91 2.66
N LEU A 37 -1.49 -12.90 2.45
CA LEU A 37 -1.54 -11.65 3.22
C LEU A 37 -2.86 -10.91 2.98
N GLY A 38 -3.34 -10.84 1.74
CA GLY A 38 -4.61 -10.18 1.42
C GLY A 38 -5.81 -10.87 2.09
N HIS A 39 -5.86 -12.20 2.12
CA HIS A 39 -6.89 -12.93 2.85
C HIS A 39 -6.81 -12.70 4.37
N LEU A 40 -5.61 -12.63 4.95
CA LEU A 40 -5.43 -12.31 6.37
C LEU A 40 -5.92 -10.89 6.67
N VAL A 41 -5.50 -9.90 5.87
CA VAL A 41 -5.95 -8.50 5.99
C VAL A 41 -7.47 -8.44 5.89
N LEU A 42 -8.08 -9.16 4.95
CA LEU A 42 -9.53 -9.21 4.80
C LEU A 42 -10.22 -9.74 6.06
N ALA A 43 -9.71 -10.84 6.64
CA ALA A 43 -10.28 -11.42 7.87
C ALA A 43 -10.17 -10.45 9.06
N PHE A 44 -9.04 -9.75 9.20
CA PHE A 44 -8.86 -8.75 10.26
C PHE A 44 -9.72 -7.50 10.04
N ALA A 45 -9.76 -6.97 8.82
CA ALA A 45 -10.57 -5.80 8.50
C ALA A 45 -12.06 -6.08 8.73
N GLN A 46 -12.53 -7.28 8.38
CA GLN A 46 -13.90 -7.70 8.67
C GLN A 46 -14.17 -7.79 10.18
N ARG A 47 -13.25 -8.38 10.95
CA ARG A 47 -13.42 -8.55 12.41
C ARG A 47 -13.36 -7.22 13.17
N LEU A 48 -12.54 -6.28 12.70
CA LEU A 48 -12.26 -5.01 13.37
C LEU A 48 -13.08 -3.85 12.81
N HIS A 49 -13.89 -4.09 11.77
CA HIS A 49 -14.60 -3.05 11.02
C HIS A 49 -13.67 -1.90 10.58
N ALA A 50 -12.49 -2.27 10.10
CA ALA A 50 -11.41 -1.34 9.81
C ALA A 50 -11.26 -1.04 8.31
N THR A 51 -10.80 0.17 8.00
CA THR A 51 -10.28 0.54 6.68
C THR A 51 -8.87 -0.05 6.49
N ILE A 52 -8.50 -0.31 5.23
CA ILE A 52 -7.21 -0.89 4.88
C ILE A 52 -6.33 0.19 4.25
N ASP A 53 -5.18 0.45 4.86
CA ASP A 53 -4.10 1.19 4.22
C ASP A 53 -3.24 0.20 3.42
N PHE A 54 -3.10 0.44 2.12
CA PHE A 54 -2.36 -0.44 1.22
C PHE A 54 -0.87 -0.06 1.08
N ASP A 55 -0.43 0.96 1.81
CA ASP A 55 0.96 1.42 1.86
C ASP A 55 1.55 1.82 0.49
N GLY A 56 0.68 2.19 -0.46
CA GLY A 56 1.07 2.71 -1.77
C GLY A 56 -0.08 2.68 -2.78
N VAL A 57 0.25 2.87 -4.06
CA VAL A 57 -0.72 2.91 -5.16
C VAL A 57 -0.89 1.50 -5.74
N LEU A 58 -2.10 0.96 -5.66
CA LEU A 58 -2.41 -0.37 -6.22
C LEU A 58 -2.41 -0.33 -7.75
N GLY A 59 -1.88 -1.38 -8.39
CA GLY A 59 -1.73 -1.44 -9.85
C GLY A 59 -0.56 -0.64 -10.41
N TYR A 60 0.11 0.18 -9.60
CA TYR A 60 1.32 0.89 -9.99
C TYR A 60 2.55 -0.01 -9.86
N THR A 61 3.33 -0.19 -10.94
CA THR A 61 4.69 -0.75 -10.89
C THR A 61 5.63 0.36 -11.33
N PRO A 62 6.57 0.81 -10.49
CA PRO A 62 7.57 1.76 -10.94
C PRO A 62 8.58 1.05 -11.85
N ASP A 63 8.41 1.17 -13.16
CA ASP A 63 9.39 0.69 -14.14
C ASP A 63 10.23 1.85 -14.71
N ASP A 64 9.64 3.02 -14.96
CA ASP A 64 10.33 4.23 -15.40
C ASP A 64 9.71 5.50 -14.80
N ARG A 65 10.54 6.41 -14.27
CA ARG A 65 10.09 7.70 -13.77
C ARG A 65 9.56 8.63 -14.86
N ALA A 66 9.99 8.46 -16.11
CA ALA A 66 9.51 9.26 -17.24
C ALA A 66 8.02 9.01 -17.53
N GLU A 67 7.51 7.82 -17.21
CA GLU A 67 6.10 7.44 -17.42
C GLU A 67 5.24 7.52 -16.15
N GLU A 68 5.79 8.01 -15.04
CA GLU A 68 5.13 7.96 -13.72
C GLU A 68 3.69 8.49 -13.73
N ALA A 69 3.45 9.63 -14.38
CA ALA A 69 2.11 10.21 -14.48
C ALA A 69 1.14 9.31 -15.25
N ALA A 70 1.60 8.68 -16.33
CA ALA A 70 0.79 7.76 -17.13
C ALA A 70 0.52 6.46 -16.36
N ASP A 71 1.53 5.92 -15.67
CA ASP A 71 1.38 4.75 -14.81
C ASP A 71 0.41 4.98 -13.65
N LEU A 72 0.49 6.14 -12.99
CA LEU A 72 -0.46 6.52 -11.96
C LEU A 72 -1.88 6.67 -12.53
N ALA A 73 -2.04 7.23 -13.73
CA ALA A 73 -3.34 7.31 -14.39
C ALA A 73 -3.91 5.92 -14.71
N ARG A 74 -3.08 4.99 -15.22
CA ARG A 74 -3.45 3.58 -15.46
C ARG A 74 -3.88 2.89 -14.16
N ALA A 75 -3.10 3.05 -13.09
CA ALA A 75 -3.39 2.50 -11.78
C ALA A 75 -4.73 3.01 -11.20
N ARG A 76 -4.98 4.33 -11.30
CA ARG A 76 -6.25 4.95 -10.89
C ARG A 76 -7.43 4.41 -11.69
N ALA A 77 -7.27 4.31 -13.01
CA ALA A 77 -8.31 3.78 -13.88
C ALA A 77 -8.66 2.34 -13.50
N LEU A 78 -7.65 1.48 -13.28
CA LEU A 78 -7.84 0.11 -12.83
C LEU A 78 -8.61 0.04 -11.51
N VAL A 79 -8.16 0.77 -10.49
CA VAL A 79 -8.80 0.78 -9.17
C VAL A 79 -10.24 1.28 -9.25
N ALA A 80 -10.53 2.27 -10.09
CA ALA A 80 -11.87 2.81 -10.30
C ALA A 80 -12.85 1.82 -10.95
N THR A 81 -12.37 0.75 -11.61
CA THR A 81 -13.25 -0.30 -12.17
C THR A 81 -13.79 -1.27 -11.13
N LEU A 82 -13.19 -1.31 -9.93
CA LEU A 82 -13.52 -2.30 -8.90
C LEU A 82 -14.59 -1.77 -7.95
N PRO A 83 -15.53 -2.62 -7.49
CA PRO A 83 -16.54 -2.22 -6.52
C PRO A 83 -15.93 -1.91 -5.15
N GLY A 84 -16.58 -1.01 -4.40
CA GLY A 84 -16.11 -0.53 -3.10
C GLY A 84 -15.49 0.86 -3.18
N THR A 85 -14.86 1.29 -2.10
CA THR A 85 -14.25 2.62 -1.98
C THR A 85 -12.74 2.52 -1.86
N VAL A 86 -12.03 3.36 -2.63
CA VAL A 86 -10.62 3.69 -2.42
C VAL A 86 -10.46 5.20 -2.41
N ARG A 87 -9.63 5.69 -1.49
CA ARG A 87 -9.23 7.09 -1.37
C ARG A 87 -7.72 7.18 -1.51
N GLU A 88 -7.26 8.21 -2.19
CA GLU A 88 -5.85 8.59 -2.17
C GLU A 88 -5.58 9.45 -0.93
N VAL A 89 -4.55 9.07 -0.17
CA VAL A 89 -4.05 9.84 0.96
C VAL A 89 -2.64 10.30 0.64
N SER A 90 -2.46 11.62 0.56
CA SER A 90 -1.15 12.21 0.30
C SER A 90 -0.31 12.29 1.58
N TYR A 91 0.96 11.93 1.50
CA TYR A 91 1.90 11.95 2.62
C TYR A 91 3.27 12.51 2.22
N ASP A 92 4.02 13.00 3.21
CA ASP A 92 5.38 13.50 3.03
C ASP A 92 6.38 12.32 2.99
N THR A 93 7.28 12.32 2.01
CA THR A 93 8.32 11.29 1.86
C THR A 93 9.59 11.57 2.68
N GLY A 94 9.65 12.72 3.36
CA GLY A 94 10.78 13.21 4.16
C GLY A 94 11.83 13.99 3.36
N GLY A 95 11.64 14.15 2.04
CA GLY A 95 12.54 14.89 1.14
C GLY A 95 11.98 16.22 0.64
N GLY A 96 10.81 16.65 1.12
CA GLY A 96 10.05 17.78 0.57
C GLY A 96 9.05 17.37 -0.53
N ASP A 97 9.21 16.16 -1.09
CA ASP A 97 8.27 15.58 -2.05
C ASP A 97 7.09 14.92 -1.34
N ARG A 98 5.92 15.03 -1.95
CA ARG A 98 4.69 14.34 -1.50
C ARG A 98 4.43 13.12 -2.36
N TRP A 99 4.02 12.05 -1.73
CA TRP A 99 3.53 10.85 -2.40
C TRP A 99 2.08 10.57 -2.03
N ILE A 100 1.50 9.54 -2.64
CA ILE A 100 0.14 9.09 -2.39
C ILE A 100 0.10 7.60 -2.05
N ARG A 101 -0.86 7.21 -1.20
CA ARG A 101 -1.19 5.81 -0.93
C ARG A 101 -2.69 5.59 -0.99
N HIS A 102 -3.10 4.38 -1.31
CA HIS A 102 -4.49 3.98 -1.33
C HIS A 102 -4.94 3.52 0.06
N VAL A 103 -6.08 4.06 0.49
CA VAL A 103 -6.83 3.56 1.64
C VAL A 103 -8.20 3.11 1.13
N GLY A 104 -8.53 1.84 1.33
CA GLY A 104 -9.77 1.25 0.83
C GLY A 104 -10.62 0.56 1.90
N ASP A 105 -11.84 0.22 1.51
CA ASP A 105 -12.78 -0.51 2.34
C ASP A 105 -12.72 -2.04 2.13
N LEU A 106 -13.54 -2.76 2.91
CA LEU A 106 -13.63 -4.22 2.85
C LEU A 106 -14.15 -4.72 1.50
N GLN A 107 -15.10 -4.01 0.88
CA GLN A 107 -15.69 -4.41 -0.40
C GLN A 107 -14.63 -4.33 -1.51
N PHE A 108 -13.84 -3.27 -1.50
CA PHE A 108 -12.74 -3.09 -2.43
C PHE A 108 -11.69 -4.18 -2.27
N LEU A 109 -11.24 -4.49 -1.04
CA LEU A 109 -10.24 -5.56 -0.85
C LEU A 109 -10.75 -6.92 -1.34
N ARG A 110 -12.05 -7.24 -1.16
CA ARG A 110 -12.64 -8.47 -1.69
C ARG A 110 -12.57 -8.52 -3.22
N ALA A 111 -12.89 -7.42 -3.88
CA ALA A 111 -12.83 -7.35 -5.33
C ALA A 111 -11.39 -7.39 -5.85
N TRP A 112 -10.48 -6.67 -5.19
CA TRP A 112 -9.08 -6.67 -5.55
C TRP A 112 -8.45 -8.05 -5.43
N LEU A 113 -8.75 -8.81 -4.37
CA LEU A 113 -8.30 -10.20 -4.18
C LEU A 113 -8.71 -11.15 -5.31
N GLN A 114 -9.78 -10.86 -6.04
CA GLN A 114 -10.27 -11.66 -7.16
C GLN A 114 -9.69 -11.21 -8.51
N HIS A 115 -9.02 -10.05 -8.55
CA HIS A 115 -8.47 -9.49 -9.77
C HIS A 115 -7.23 -10.28 -10.23
N PRO A 116 -7.06 -10.57 -11.54
CA PRO A 116 -5.88 -11.29 -12.05
C PRO A 116 -4.55 -10.59 -11.71
N ASP A 117 -4.55 -9.26 -11.69
CA ASP A 117 -3.38 -8.45 -11.36
C ASP A 117 -3.20 -8.21 -9.85
N PHE A 118 -3.91 -8.98 -9.00
CA PHE A 118 -3.84 -8.81 -7.57
C PHE A 118 -2.39 -8.90 -7.06
N ARG A 119 -1.97 -7.82 -6.42
CA ARG A 119 -0.71 -7.72 -5.67
C ARG A 119 -0.84 -6.63 -4.60
N LEU A 120 -0.08 -6.79 -3.53
CA LEU A 120 0.10 -5.76 -2.52
C LEU A 120 1.42 -5.02 -2.79
N VAL A 121 1.51 -3.79 -2.28
CA VAL A 121 2.72 -2.97 -2.37
C VAL A 121 3.83 -3.62 -1.51
N LYS A 122 5.08 -3.44 -1.91
CA LYS A 122 6.27 -3.99 -1.25
C LYS A 122 7.05 -2.91 -0.52
#